data_AF-A0A370GN17-F1
#
_entry.id   AF-A0A370GN17-F1
#
_cell.length_a   1.000
_cell.length_b   1.000
_cell.length_c   1.000
_cell.angle_alpha   90.00
_cell.angle_beta   90.00
_cell.angle_gamma   90.00
#
_symmetry.space_group_name_H-M   'P 1'
#
loop_
_entity.id
_entity.type
_entity.pdbx_description
1 polymer ?
#
loop_
_entity_poly.entity_id
_entity_poly.type
_entity_poly.pdbx_seq_one_letter_code
_entity_poly.pdbx_strand_id
1 'polypeptide(L)'
;MQANLQFKFHILLLICLNIALQITTFCLMKFSWVYAQHSTIKLINYITLLAFSASFLRAFIWQHILKVNNLASSYLPNAIIPSLLLLAGYFLFDEQITLFNALGSLIILAGLALFIRSTVKR
;
A
#
# COMPACT_ATOMS: atom_id res chain seq x y z
N MET A 1 -29.13 3.14 -13.27
CA MET A 1 -28.45 1.96 -12.68
C MET A 1 -27.03 1.77 -13.25
N GLN A 2 -26.80 1.91 -14.56
CA GLN A 2 -25.47 1.79 -15.20
C GLN A 2 -24.43 2.83 -14.75
N ALA A 3 -24.82 4.09 -14.55
CA ALA A 3 -23.90 5.15 -14.09
C ALA A 3 -23.29 4.86 -12.70
N ASN A 4 -24.06 4.21 -11.82
CA ASN A 4 -23.62 3.87 -10.47
C ASN A 4 -22.63 2.69 -10.47
N LEU A 5 -22.71 1.81 -11.47
CA LEU A 5 -21.77 0.70 -11.66
C LEU A 5 -20.42 1.18 -12.20
N GLN A 6 -20.43 2.07 -13.19
CA GLN A 6 -19.21 2.67 -13.76
C GLN A 6 -18.42 3.45 -12.70
N PHE A 7 -19.13 4.19 -11.84
CA PHE A 7 -18.54 4.92 -10.74
C PHE A 7 -17.84 4.01 -9.72
N LYS A 8 -18.51 2.92 -9.29
CA LYS A 8 -17.91 1.93 -8.38
C LYS A 8 -16.69 1.24 -8.98
N PHE A 9 -16.76 0.90 -10.27
CA PHE A 9 -15.63 0.30 -10.99
C PHE A 9 -14.42 1.24 -11.05
N HIS A 10 -14.65 2.52 -11.33
CA HIS A 10 -13.60 3.53 -11.35
C HIS A 10 -12.88 3.65 -9.99
N ILE A 11 -13.65 3.71 -8.89
CA ILE A 11 -13.08 3.77 -7.53
C ILE A 11 -12.26 2.51 -7.23
N LEU A 12 -12.77 1.33 -7.58
CA LEU A 12 -12.04 0.08 -7.37
C LEU A 12 -10.70 0.09 -8.12
N LEU A 13 -10.69 0.58 -9.37
CA LEU A 13 -9.46 0.71 -10.17
C LEU A 13 -8.46 1.66 -9.51
N LEU A 14 -8.93 2.81 -8.99
CA LEU A 14 -8.08 3.75 -8.25
C LEU A 14 -7.51 3.13 -6.97
N ILE A 15 -8.30 2.32 -6.25
CA ILE A 15 -7.83 1.60 -5.06
C ILE A 15 -6.76 0.56 -5.45
N CYS A 16 -7.00 -0.23 -6.49
CA CYS A 16 -6.01 -1.18 -7.01
C CYS A 16 -4.71 -0.47 -7.42
N LEU A 17 -4.82 0.67 -8.12
CA LEU A 17 -3.67 1.48 -8.50
C LEU A 17 -2.93 2.03 -7.27
N ASN A 18 -3.65 2.50 -6.25
CA ASN A 18 -3.07 2.98 -5.00
C ASN A 18 -2.29 1.86 -4.26
N ILE A 19 -2.84 0.64 -4.23
CA ILE A 19 -2.16 -0.54 -3.66
C ILE A 19 -0.92 -0.91 -4.47
N ALA A 20 -1.03 -0.94 -5.80
CA ALA A 20 0.10 -1.23 -6.68
C ALA A 20 1.24 -0.21 -6.49
N LEU A 21 0.92 1.09 -6.45
CA LEU A 21 1.91 2.13 -6.17
C LEU A 21 2.54 2.00 -4.79
N GLN A 22 1.78 1.57 -3.77
CA GLN A 22 2.33 1.33 -2.44
C GLN A 22 3.37 0.19 -2.46
N ILE A 23 3.06 -0.92 -3.12
CA ILE A 23 3.98 -2.06 -3.25
C ILE A 23 5.22 -1.66 -4.05
N THR A 24 5.03 -0.97 -5.19
CA THR A 24 6.15 -0.45 -5.99
C THR A 24 7.03 0.49 -5.18
N THR A 25 6.45 1.41 -4.41
CA THR A 25 7.21 2.32 -3.54
C THR A 25 8.02 1.56 -2.50
N PHE A 26 7.44 0.54 -1.87
CA PHE A 26 8.15 -0.33 -0.92
C PHE A 26 9.35 -1.02 -1.60
N CYS A 27 9.15 -1.64 -2.76
CA CYS A 27 10.21 -2.32 -3.49
C CYS A 27 11.34 -1.35 -3.89
N LEU A 28 10.99 -0.17 -4.43
CA LEU A 28 11.98 0.85 -4.80
C LEU A 28 12.79 1.35 -3.61
N MET A 29 12.15 1.56 -2.46
CA MET A 29 12.86 1.95 -1.24
C MET A 29 13.83 0.87 -0.77
N LYS A 30 13.43 -0.40 -0.83
CA LYS A 30 14.31 -1.55 -0.52
C LYS A 30 15.50 -1.63 -1.48
N PHE A 31 15.26 -1.56 -2.80
CA PHE A 31 16.32 -1.54 -3.81
C PHE A 31 17.27 -0.35 -3.64
N SER A 32 16.72 0.83 -3.31
CA SER A 32 17.50 2.02 -3.01
C SER A 32 18.46 1.78 -1.84
N TRP A 33 17.99 1.12 -0.78
CA TRP A 33 18.82 0.83 0.39
C TRP A 33 19.96 -0.15 0.07
N VAL A 34 19.67 -1.24 -0.66
CA VAL A 34 20.70 -2.19 -1.11
C VAL A 34 21.74 -1.48 -1.98
N TYR A 35 21.29 -0.67 -2.94
CA TYR A 35 22.19 0.07 -3.83
C TYR A 35 23.05 1.11 -3.09
N ALA A 36 22.48 1.79 -2.09
CA ALA A 36 23.19 2.81 -1.30
C ALA A 36 24.35 2.22 -0.48
N GLN A 37 24.37 0.92 -0.20
CA GLN A 37 25.52 0.28 0.45
C GLN A 37 26.75 0.19 -0.46
N HIS A 38 26.55 0.14 -1.77
CA HIS A 38 27.63 -0.01 -2.77
C HIS A 38 28.11 1.32 -3.38
N SER A 39 27.35 2.41 -3.23
CA SER A 39 27.63 3.71 -3.85
C SER A 39 27.96 4.79 -2.80
N THR A 40 28.92 5.66 -3.10
CA THR A 40 29.36 6.77 -2.24
C THR A 40 28.29 7.86 -2.06
N ILE A 41 27.34 7.98 -2.99
CA ILE A 41 26.21 8.91 -2.89
C ILE A 41 25.06 8.21 -2.15
N LYS A 42 25.09 8.29 -0.82
CA LYS A 42 24.19 7.51 0.06
C LYS A 42 22.80 8.12 0.30
N LEU A 43 22.63 9.44 0.10
CA LEU A 43 21.42 10.15 0.55
C LEU A 43 20.38 10.42 -0.56
N ILE A 44 20.83 10.57 -1.81
CA ILE A 44 19.95 10.83 -2.97
C ILE A 44 20.42 9.96 -4.13
N ASN A 45 19.93 8.73 -4.15
CA ASN A 45 20.01 7.91 -5.36
C ASN A 45 18.78 8.19 -6.23
N TYR A 46 18.91 8.11 -7.56
CA TYR A 46 17.80 8.22 -8.50
C TYR A 46 16.64 7.28 -8.16
N ILE A 47 16.95 6.09 -7.62
CA ILE A 47 15.94 5.12 -7.18
C ILE A 47 15.12 5.66 -6.00
N THR A 48 15.77 6.33 -5.03
CA THR A 48 15.10 6.97 -3.89
C THR A 48 14.17 8.09 -4.36
N LEU A 49 14.63 8.91 -5.30
CA LEU A 49 13.83 9.99 -5.87
C LEU A 49 12.57 9.43 -6.56
N LEU A 50 12.73 8.36 -7.34
CA LEU A 50 11.62 7.68 -8.01
C LEU A 50 10.62 7.10 -7.00
N ALA A 51 11.09 6.49 -5.92
CA ALA A 51 10.23 6.01 -4.83
C ALA A 51 9.41 7.15 -4.21
N PHE A 52 10.04 8.30 -3.93
CA PHE A 52 9.34 9.48 -3.41
C PHE A 52 8.32 10.02 -4.42
N SER A 53 8.67 10.11 -5.71
CA SER A 53 7.73 10.54 -6.76
C SER A 53 6.53 9.61 -6.87
N ALA A 54 6.73 8.28 -6.81
CA ALA A 54 5.65 7.30 -6.81
C ALA A 54 4.75 7.44 -5.56
N SER A 55 5.35 7.65 -4.39
CA SER A 55 4.62 7.89 -3.13
C SER A 55 3.80 9.19 -3.19
N PHE A 56 4.36 10.24 -3.80
CA PHE A 56 3.68 11.51 -4.00
C PHE A 56 2.48 11.38 -4.96
N LEU A 57 2.64 10.68 -6.09
CA LEU A 57 1.54 10.35 -6.98
C LEU A 57 0.44 9.56 -6.28
N ARG A 58 0.84 8.56 -5.48
CA ARG A 58 -0.08 7.77 -4.66
C ARG A 58 -0.87 8.66 -3.68
N ALA A 59 -0.24 9.66 -3.07
CA ALA A 59 -0.92 10.59 -2.18
C ALA A 59 -2.05 11.36 -2.89
N PHE A 60 -1.85 11.81 -4.13
CA PHE A 60 -2.92 12.44 -4.92
C PHE A 60 -4.07 11.50 -5.23
N ILE A 61 -3.77 10.27 -5.67
CA ILE A 61 -4.78 9.25 -5.94
C ILE A 61 -5.58 8.96 -4.67
N TRP A 62 -4.90 8.85 -3.52
CA TRP A 62 -5.54 8.63 -2.24
C TRP A 62 -6.46 9.77 -1.83
N GLN A 63 -6.01 11.02 -1.98
CA GLN A 63 -6.86 12.20 -1.75
C GLN A 63 -8.09 12.21 -2.66
N HIS A 64 -7.95 11.79 -3.92
CA HIS A 64 -9.08 11.69 -4.83
C HIS A 64 -10.07 10.59 -4.41
N ILE A 65 -9.60 9.39 -4.02
CA ILE A 65 -10.44 8.31 -3.50
C ILE A 65 -11.25 8.79 -2.29
N LEU A 66 -10.62 9.49 -1.35
CA LEU A 66 -11.27 9.95 -0.12
C LEU A 66 -12.26 11.11 -0.33
N LYS A 67 -12.12 11.90 -1.39
CA LYS A 67 -13.12 12.91 -1.76
C LYS A 67 -14.44 12.29 -2.23
N VAL A 68 -14.35 11.08 -2.76
CA VAL A 68 -15.44 10.44 -3.52
C VAL A 68 -16.05 9.27 -2.76
N ASN A 69 -15.32 8.65 -1.83
CA ASN A 69 -15.74 7.49 -1.07
C ASN A 69 -15.50 7.67 0.43
N ASN A 70 -16.28 6.97 1.26
CA ASN A 70 -16.10 6.99 2.71
C ASN A 70 -14.74 6.37 3.07
N LEU A 71 -14.09 6.95 4.09
CA LEU A 71 -12.82 6.50 4.65
C LEU A 71 -12.88 5.01 5.04
N ALA A 72 -13.93 4.59 5.75
CA ALA A 72 -14.07 3.21 6.22
C ALA A 72 -14.10 2.19 5.07
N SER A 73 -14.86 2.49 4.00
CA SER A 73 -14.97 1.62 2.82
C SER A 73 -13.68 1.58 2.00
N SER A 74 -12.96 2.70 1.93
CA SER A 74 -11.72 2.81 1.13
C SER A 74 -10.50 2.20 1.83
N TYR A 75 -10.52 2.10 3.16
CA TYR A 75 -9.45 1.48 3.93
C TYR A 75 -9.51 -0.05 3.96
N LEU A 76 -10.69 -0.66 3.78
CA LEU A 76 -10.84 -2.11 3.83
C LEU A 76 -9.93 -2.84 2.83
N PRO A 77 -9.86 -2.45 1.55
CA PRO A 77 -8.97 -3.12 0.60
C PRO A 77 -7.50 -2.87 0.91
N ASN A 78 -7.16 -1.73 1.53
CA ASN A 78 -5.80 -1.42 1.93
C ASN A 78 -5.32 -2.28 3.13
N ALA A 79 -6.22 -2.94 3.85
CA ALA A 79 -5.85 -3.82 4.95
C ALA A 79 -5.00 -5.03 4.49
N ILE A 80 -5.07 -5.41 3.21
CA ILE A 80 -4.25 -6.48 2.64
C ILE A 80 -2.78 -6.06 2.42
N ILE A 81 -2.48 -4.76 2.41
CA ILE A 81 -1.16 -4.23 2.08
C ILE A 81 -0.05 -4.86 2.92
N PRO A 82 -0.13 -4.96 4.26
CA PRO A 82 0.93 -5.58 5.06
C PRO A 82 1.26 -7.01 4.62
N SER A 83 0.24 -7.80 4.30
CA SER A 83 0.42 -9.16 3.78
C SER A 83 1.09 -9.17 2.40
N LEU A 84 0.70 -8.26 1.51
CA LEU A 84 1.33 -8.11 0.19
C LEU A 84 2.78 -7.63 0.30
N LEU A 85 3.09 -6.74 1.25
CA LEU A 85 4.46 -6.29 1.50
C LEU A 85 5.34 -7.42 2.06
N LEU A 86 4.80 -8.27 2.94
CA LEU A 86 5.52 -9.46 3.41
C LEU A 86 5.80 -10.44 2.27
N LEU A 87 4.81 -10.70 1.40
CA LEU A 87 5.01 -11.54 0.23
C LEU A 87 6.04 -10.93 -0.74
N ALA A 88 5.98 -9.61 -0.98
CA ALA A 88 6.96 -8.92 -1.80
C ALA A 88 8.37 -9.00 -1.19
N GLY A 89 8.50 -8.85 0.13
CA GLY A 89 9.75 -9.05 0.88
C GLY A 89 10.34 -10.44 0.65
N TYR A 90 9.52 -11.47 0.82
CA TYR A 90 9.93 -12.87 0.64
C TYR A 90 10.36 -13.18 -0.79
N PHE A 91 9.57 -12.80 -1.80
CA PHE A 91 9.84 -13.17 -3.19
C PHE A 91 10.91 -12.32 -3.89
N LEU A 92 11.06 -11.05 -3.52
CA LEU A 92 11.95 -10.12 -4.23
C LEU A 92 13.26 -9.83 -3.48
N PHE A 93 13.29 -10.05 -2.16
CA PHE A 93 14.41 -9.67 -1.29
C PHE A 93 14.89 -10.82 -0.38
N ASP A 94 14.42 -12.06 -0.63
CA ASP A 94 14.75 -13.27 0.14
C ASP A 94 14.54 -13.11 1.67
N GLU A 95 13.56 -12.29 2.06
CA GLU A 95 13.26 -12.08 3.47
C GLU A 95 12.57 -13.29 4.09
N GLN A 96 13.05 -13.74 5.25
CA GLN A 96 12.38 -14.81 5.97
C GLN A 96 11.05 -14.33 6.57
N ILE A 97 9.96 -15.01 6.21
CA ILE A 97 8.66 -14.81 6.87
C ILE A 97 8.73 -15.47 8.24
N THR A 98 8.99 -14.67 9.27
CA THR A 98 8.95 -15.14 10.65
C THR A 98 7.50 -15.26 11.15
N LEU A 99 7.29 -16.10 12.17
CA LEU A 99 5.98 -16.23 12.83
C LEU A 99 5.46 -14.87 13.32
N PHE A 100 6.34 -14.03 13.86
CA PHE A 100 5.98 -12.69 14.35
C PHE A 100 5.49 -11.77 13.23
N ASN A 101 6.12 -11.82 12.05
CA ASN A 101 5.70 -11.03 10.89
C ASN A 101 4.31 -11.46 10.41
N ALA A 102 4.06 -12.78 10.35
CA ALA A 102 2.77 -13.33 9.95
C ALA A 102 1.66 -12.98 10.98
N LEU A 103 1.93 -13.12 12.28
CA LEU A 103 0.99 -12.71 13.33
C LEU A 103 0.73 -11.21 13.30
N GLY A 104 1.76 -10.39 13.07
CA GLY A 104 1.63 -8.95 12.93
C GLY A 104 0.70 -8.55 11.78
N SER A 105 0.83 -9.16 10.60
CA SER A 105 -0.08 -8.87 9.48
C SER A 105 -1.51 -9.31 9.77
N LEU A 106 -1.70 -10.46 10.42
CA LEU A 106 -3.02 -10.95 10.84
C LEU A 106 -3.69 -10.02 11.86
N ILE A 107 -2.93 -9.50 12.83
CA ILE A 107 -3.43 -8.54 13.82
C ILE A 107 -3.86 -7.24 13.14
N ILE A 108 -3.09 -6.73 12.18
CA ILE A 108 -3.46 -5.53 11.44
C ILE A 108 -4.75 -5.75 10.63
N LEU A 109 -4.86 -6.88 9.93
CA LEU A 109 -6.05 -7.28 9.20
C LEU A 109 -7.28 -7.35 10.12
N ALA A 110 -7.16 -8.05 11.25
CA ALA A 110 -8.23 -8.22 12.22
C ALA A 110 -8.63 -6.88 12.86
N GLY A 111 -7.65 -6.05 13.23
CA GLY A 111 -7.88 -4.73 13.82
C GLY A 111 -8.63 -3.79 12.88
N LEU A 112 -8.24 -3.73 11.61
CA LEU A 112 -8.95 -2.96 10.59
C LEU A 112 -10.37 -3.47 10.35
N ALA A 113 -10.56 -4.80 10.27
CA ALA A 113 -11.88 -5.39 10.12
C ALA A 113 -12.82 -5.03 11.29
N LEU A 114 -12.31 -5.08 12.53
CA LEU A 114 -13.06 -4.69 13.73
C LEU A 114 -13.38 -3.20 13.76
N PHE A 115 -12.42 -2.34 13.43
CA PHE A 115 -12.60 -0.89 13.36
C PHE A 115 -13.67 -0.48 12.33
N ILE A 116 -13.71 -1.17 11.19
CA ILE A 116 -14.72 -0.90 10.17
C ILE A 116 -16.11 -1.35 10.65
N ARG A 117 -16.21 -2.50 11.31
CA ARG A 117 -17.47 -2.97 11.90
C ARG A 117 -18.04 -1.98 12.93
N SER A 118 -17.18 -1.33 13.71
CA SER A 118 -17.62 -0.35 14.72
C SER A 118 -18.03 0.99 14.12
N THR A 119 -17.45 1.39 12.98
CA THR A 119 -17.77 2.65 12.30
C THR A 119 -19.00 2.56 11.40
N VAL A 120 -19.30 1.40 10.82
CA VAL A 120 -20.51 1.18 9.98
C VAL A 120 -21.80 1.07 10.82
N LYS A 121 -21.69 0.81 12.13
CA LYS A 121 -22.83 0.67 13.05
C LYS A 121 -23.34 1.99 13.65
N ARG A 122 -22.74 3.13 13.32
CA ARG A 122 -23.22 4.47 13.68
C ARG A 122 -23.84 5.13 12.45
#